data_AF-A0A348TP44-F1
#
_entry.id   AF-A0A348TP44-F1
#
_cell.length_a   1.000
_cell.length_b   1.000
_cell.length_c   1.000
_cell.angle_alpha   90.00
_cell.angle_beta   90.00
_cell.angle_gamma   90.00
#
_symmetry.space_group_name_H-M   'P 1'
#
loop_
_entity.id
_entity.type
_entity.pdbx_description
1 polymer ?
#
loop_
_entity_poly.entity_id
_entity_poly.type
_entity_poly.pdbx_seq_one_letter_code
_entity_poly.pdbx_strand_id
1 'polypeptide(L)'
;VIASHWDSRPFADNSKLNTNKPIDGANDGASGVGVILELARVLQHDTALKVGVDFILFDGEDYGQPENSGFPEMKDSWCLGSQYWAKNLHKPGYVAYYGILLDMVGGKNAKFAMDGTSAYYAPEVQKKIWNIAAQSGYQSFFIKQQSEEIIDDHFYVNRDAKIPMIDIIEWEPSDGSYFSPTWHTHDDNLANIDKNTLRAVGQTLLNILFNE
;
A
#
# COMPACT_ATOMS: atom_id res chain seq x y z
N VAL A 1 -7.66 -10.36 2.07
CA VAL A 1 -6.81 -9.59 3.00
C VAL A 1 -6.81 -8.14 2.54
N ILE A 2 -6.93 -7.19 3.46
CA ILE A 2 -6.61 -5.78 3.18
C ILE A 2 -5.50 -5.39 4.15
N ALA A 3 -4.39 -4.90 3.64
CA ALA A 3 -3.19 -4.63 4.41
C ALA A 3 -2.63 -3.24 4.17
N SER A 4 -1.81 -2.77 5.10
CA SER A 4 -1.02 -1.53 5.02
C SER A 4 0.09 -1.63 6.06
N HIS A 5 1.23 -0.98 5.85
CA HIS A 5 2.17 -0.76 6.95
C HIS A 5 1.67 0.39 7.85
N TRP A 6 2.13 0.45 9.10
CA TRP A 6 1.72 1.50 10.04
C TRP A 6 2.88 2.24 10.70
N ASP A 7 4.11 1.73 10.57
CA ASP A 7 5.29 2.45 11.00
C ASP A 7 5.59 3.64 10.08
N SER A 8 6.47 4.53 10.53
CA SER A 8 6.88 5.71 9.78
C SER A 8 8.40 5.80 9.77
N ARG A 9 8.96 6.24 8.65
CA ARG A 9 10.41 6.38 8.52
C ARG A 9 11.04 7.18 9.66
N PRO A 10 12.09 6.66 10.31
CA PRO A 10 12.85 7.44 11.28
C PRO A 10 13.73 8.53 10.65
N PHE A 11 13.81 8.57 9.31
CA PHE A 11 14.67 9.46 8.53
C PHE A 11 13.91 10.04 7.33
N ALA A 12 13.99 11.35 7.14
CA ALA A 12 13.51 12.02 5.94
C ALA A 12 14.63 12.07 4.89
N ASP A 13 15.12 10.92 4.46
CA ASP A 13 16.35 10.78 3.67
C ASP A 13 16.26 11.29 2.22
N ASN A 14 15.05 11.59 1.73
CA ASN A 14 14.83 12.34 0.48
C ASN A 14 14.69 13.86 0.69
N SER A 15 14.75 14.36 1.93
CA SER A 15 14.73 15.79 2.20
C SER A 15 16.08 16.46 1.90
N LYS A 16 16.05 17.75 1.54
CA LYS A 16 17.27 18.56 1.37
C LYS A 16 17.94 18.92 2.70
N LEU A 17 17.19 18.94 3.79
CA LEU A 17 17.63 19.34 5.12
C LEU A 17 17.07 18.38 6.16
N ASN A 18 17.77 18.24 7.30
CA ASN A 18 17.32 17.40 8.42
C ASN A 18 17.01 15.95 8.00
N THR A 19 17.84 15.36 7.15
CA THR A 19 17.67 13.99 6.62
C THR A 19 17.60 12.94 7.72
N ASN A 20 18.24 13.18 8.86
CA ASN A 20 18.30 12.23 9.99
C ASN A 20 17.17 12.45 11.01
N LYS A 21 16.11 13.17 10.63
CA LYS A 21 14.91 13.40 11.46
C LYS A 21 13.73 12.61 10.91
N PRO A 22 12.82 12.13 11.77
CA PRO A 22 11.65 11.35 11.34
C PRO A 22 10.68 12.20 10.52
N ILE A 23 9.91 11.52 9.67
CA ILE A 23 8.76 12.09 8.95
C ILE A 23 7.48 11.97 9.80
N ASP A 24 6.44 12.73 9.44
CA ASP A 24 5.11 12.57 10.07
C ASP A 24 4.40 11.29 9.57
N GLY A 25 4.71 10.80 8.37
CA GLY A 25 4.15 9.54 7.82
C GLY A 25 2.66 9.64 7.51
N ALA A 26 2.20 10.80 7.03
CA ALA A 26 0.76 11.04 6.84
C ALA A 26 0.21 10.27 5.63
N ASN A 27 0.98 10.19 4.55
CA ASN A 27 0.66 9.41 3.37
C ASN A 27 1.34 8.05 3.47
N ASP A 28 2.62 8.04 3.79
CA ASP A 28 3.49 6.88 3.95
C ASP A 28 3.21 6.22 5.32
N GLY A 29 2.36 5.20 5.32
CA GLY A 29 1.80 4.56 6.52
C GLY A 29 0.36 4.99 6.84
N ALA A 30 0.16 6.22 7.37
CA ALA A 30 -1.13 6.57 7.98
C ALA A 30 -2.32 6.59 7.01
N SER A 31 -2.10 6.81 5.71
CA SER A 31 -3.19 6.86 4.72
C SER A 31 -3.87 5.50 4.53
N GLY A 32 -3.10 4.43 4.36
CA GLY A 32 -3.61 3.08 4.18
C GLY A 32 -4.28 2.56 5.45
N VAL A 33 -3.67 2.79 6.61
CA VAL A 33 -4.28 2.52 7.92
C VAL A 33 -5.61 3.26 8.09
N GLY A 34 -5.67 4.54 7.72
CA GLY A 34 -6.87 5.37 7.79
C GLY A 34 -8.02 4.81 6.95
N VAL A 35 -7.73 4.35 5.72
CA VAL A 35 -8.72 3.68 4.86
C VAL A 35 -9.19 2.37 5.49
N ILE A 36 -8.28 1.55 6.02
CA ILE A 36 -8.60 0.28 6.70
C ILE A 36 -9.52 0.50 7.90
N LEU A 37 -9.24 1.49 8.75
CA LEU A 37 -10.06 1.80 9.92
C LEU A 37 -11.48 2.20 9.54
N GLU A 38 -11.65 2.98 8.48
CA GLU A 38 -12.98 3.36 7.99
C GLU A 38 -13.72 2.15 7.37
N LEU A 39 -13.02 1.31 6.61
CA LEU A 39 -13.59 0.05 6.11
C LEU A 39 -14.06 -0.84 7.27
N ALA A 40 -13.23 -1.03 8.29
CA ALA A 40 -13.59 -1.81 9.47
C ALA A 40 -14.83 -1.24 10.17
N ARG A 41 -14.93 0.10 10.32
CA ARG A 41 -16.08 0.78 10.91
C ARG A 41 -17.36 0.56 10.09
N VAL A 42 -17.27 0.65 8.76
CA VAL A 42 -18.42 0.44 7.86
C VAL A 42 -18.88 -1.02 7.87
N LEU A 43 -17.96 -1.98 7.84
CA LEU A 43 -18.26 -3.40 7.75
C LEU A 43 -18.70 -4.03 9.07
N GLN A 44 -18.38 -3.42 10.22
CA GLN A 44 -18.71 -3.97 11.55
C GLN A 44 -20.20 -4.30 11.73
N HIS A 45 -21.09 -3.52 11.10
CA HIS A 45 -22.53 -3.69 11.21
C HIS A 45 -23.18 -4.31 9.96
N ASP A 46 -22.37 -4.72 8.98
CA ASP A 46 -22.88 -5.26 7.73
C ASP A 46 -23.22 -6.75 7.87
N THR A 47 -24.39 -7.13 7.35
CA THR A 47 -24.86 -8.52 7.32
C THR A 47 -24.99 -9.08 5.89
N ALA A 48 -24.68 -8.27 4.87
CA ALA A 48 -24.81 -8.61 3.46
C ALA A 48 -23.50 -9.14 2.87
N LEU A 49 -22.35 -8.82 3.49
CA LEU A 49 -21.02 -9.26 3.08
C LEU A 49 -20.91 -10.78 3.14
N LYS A 50 -20.49 -11.38 2.03
CA LYS A 50 -20.43 -12.84 1.86
C LYS A 50 -19.02 -13.41 2.03
N VAL A 51 -18.04 -12.54 2.22
CA VAL A 51 -16.62 -12.89 2.33
C VAL A 51 -16.06 -12.48 3.69
N GLY A 52 -15.17 -13.30 4.24
CA GLY A 52 -14.40 -12.92 5.42
C GLY A 52 -13.30 -11.92 5.05
N VAL A 53 -13.13 -10.88 5.87
CA VAL A 53 -12.12 -9.84 5.66
C VAL A 53 -11.17 -9.83 6.86
N ASP A 54 -9.89 -10.08 6.59
CA ASP A 54 -8.81 -9.86 7.54
C ASP A 54 -8.11 -8.54 7.19
N PHE A 55 -8.04 -7.64 8.18
CA PHE A 55 -7.23 -6.42 8.13
C PHE A 55 -5.88 -6.67 8.80
N ILE A 56 -4.78 -6.35 8.12
CA ILE A 56 -3.43 -6.62 8.61
C ILE A 56 -2.59 -5.34 8.54
N LEU A 57 -2.04 -4.93 9.67
CA LEU A 57 -1.14 -3.79 9.76
C LEU A 57 0.29 -4.31 9.96
N PHE A 58 1.15 -4.15 8.97
CA PHE A 58 2.55 -4.58 9.03
C PHE A 58 3.41 -3.53 9.74
N ASP A 59 4.38 -3.98 10.53
CA ASP A 59 5.32 -3.12 11.27
C ASP A 59 6.73 -3.29 10.74
N GLY A 60 7.58 -2.28 10.87
CA GLY A 60 8.96 -2.28 10.40
C GLY A 60 9.07 -2.42 8.87
N GLU A 61 8.12 -1.88 8.13
CA GLU A 61 8.22 -1.76 6.68
C GLU A 61 9.33 -0.77 6.32
N ASP A 62 9.28 0.41 6.91
CA ASP A 62 10.04 1.60 6.51
C ASP A 62 11.27 1.83 7.40
N TYR A 63 11.82 0.73 7.94
CA TYR A 63 13.05 0.75 8.72
C TYR A 63 14.29 0.37 7.90
N GLY A 64 14.11 0.19 6.59
CA GLY A 64 15.16 -0.26 5.70
C GLY A 64 16.33 0.71 5.60
N GLN A 65 17.48 0.15 5.20
CA GLN A 65 18.74 0.87 5.20
C GLN A 65 18.70 2.04 4.19
N PRO A 66 18.95 3.29 4.61
CA PRO A 66 19.10 4.41 3.69
C PRO A 66 20.22 4.15 2.68
N GLU A 67 20.01 4.50 1.41
CA GLU A 67 21.00 4.28 0.34
C GLU A 67 22.34 4.96 0.64
N ASN A 68 22.30 6.11 1.30
CA ASN A 68 23.47 6.92 1.66
C ASN A 68 24.01 6.65 3.07
N SER A 69 23.61 5.56 3.71
CA SER A 69 23.94 5.24 5.12
C SER A 69 25.42 4.97 5.40
N GLY A 70 26.24 4.73 4.37
CA GLY A 70 27.67 4.42 4.50
C GLY A 70 27.98 3.02 5.04
N PHE A 71 26.96 2.20 5.30
CA PHE A 71 27.10 0.78 5.62
C PHE A 71 27.04 -0.08 4.34
N PRO A 72 27.57 -1.32 4.36
CA PRO A 72 27.37 -2.27 3.27
C PRO A 72 25.87 -2.48 3.00
N GLU A 73 25.50 -2.67 1.74
CA GLU A 73 24.12 -2.95 1.33
C GLU A 73 23.53 -4.15 2.08
N MET A 74 22.40 -3.93 2.73
CA MET A 74 21.62 -4.95 3.43
C MET A 74 20.39 -5.32 2.61
N LYS A 75 20.44 -6.52 2.05
CA LYS A 75 19.30 -7.13 1.35
C LYS A 75 18.16 -7.41 2.32
N ASP A 76 16.92 -7.32 1.80
CA ASP A 76 15.69 -7.59 2.55
C ASP A 76 15.60 -6.78 3.87
N SER A 77 16.10 -5.53 3.88
CA SER A 77 16.05 -4.65 5.06
C SER A 77 14.71 -3.92 5.25
N TRP A 78 13.86 -3.93 4.22
CA TRP A 78 12.51 -3.35 4.20
C TRP A 78 11.44 -4.41 4.49
N CYS A 79 10.21 -3.98 4.78
CA CYS A 79 9.05 -4.88 4.88
C CYS A 79 9.23 -5.99 5.93
N LEU A 80 9.89 -5.71 7.06
CA LEU A 80 10.29 -6.75 8.04
C LEU A 80 9.06 -7.44 8.65
N GLY A 81 7.97 -6.70 8.85
CA GLY A 81 6.71 -7.22 9.38
C GLY A 81 6.01 -8.18 8.43
N SER A 82 5.88 -7.84 7.16
CA SER A 82 5.28 -8.74 6.17
C SER A 82 6.17 -9.95 5.89
N GLN A 83 7.50 -9.78 5.88
CA GLN A 83 8.46 -10.88 5.84
C GLN A 83 8.22 -11.88 6.97
N TYR A 84 8.07 -11.39 8.20
CA TYR A 84 7.80 -12.22 9.36
C TYR A 84 6.43 -12.88 9.25
N TRP A 85 5.38 -12.10 8.97
CA TRP A 85 4.00 -12.58 8.91
C TRP A 85 3.83 -13.65 7.82
N ALA A 86 4.41 -13.46 6.64
CA ALA A 86 4.30 -14.39 5.53
C ALA A 86 4.92 -15.76 5.83
N LYS A 87 5.93 -15.80 6.70
CA LYS A 87 6.58 -17.04 7.20
C LYS A 87 5.91 -17.58 8.48
N ASN A 88 5.12 -16.77 9.18
CA ASN A 88 4.54 -17.06 10.49
C ASN A 88 3.07 -16.63 10.54
N LEU A 89 2.24 -17.25 9.68
CA LEU A 89 0.82 -16.91 9.58
C LEU A 89 0.14 -17.01 10.96
N HIS A 90 -0.70 -16.02 11.27
CA HIS A 90 -1.38 -15.87 12.58
C HIS A 90 -2.26 -17.06 12.99
N LYS A 91 -2.63 -17.93 12.03
CA LYS A 91 -3.26 -19.23 12.30
C LYS A 91 -2.73 -20.30 11.35
N PRO A 92 -2.56 -21.55 11.82
CA PRO A 92 -2.18 -22.66 10.96
C PRO A 92 -3.15 -22.85 9.79
N GLY A 93 -2.62 -23.03 8.58
CA GLY A 93 -3.42 -23.26 7.37
C GLY A 93 -4.21 -22.03 6.92
N TYR A 94 -3.80 -20.82 7.32
CA TYR A 94 -4.43 -19.60 6.81
C TYR A 94 -4.34 -19.52 5.29
N VAL A 95 -5.47 -19.20 4.67
CA VAL A 95 -5.61 -18.95 3.24
C VAL A 95 -6.50 -17.73 3.02
N ALA A 96 -6.28 -17.04 1.92
CA ALA A 96 -7.14 -15.97 1.43
C ALA A 96 -7.23 -16.06 -0.08
N TYR A 97 -8.36 -15.64 -0.67
CA TYR A 97 -8.52 -15.61 -2.12
C TYR A 97 -7.49 -14.69 -2.78
N TYR A 98 -7.30 -13.51 -2.19
CA TYR A 98 -6.26 -12.55 -2.54
C TYR A 98 -6.09 -11.50 -1.44
N GLY A 99 -5.06 -10.67 -1.59
CA GLY A 99 -4.77 -9.50 -0.76
C GLY A 99 -4.74 -8.20 -1.57
N ILE A 100 -4.95 -7.10 -0.86
CA ILE A 100 -4.74 -5.74 -1.37
C ILE A 100 -3.93 -5.00 -0.32
N LEU A 101 -2.71 -4.59 -0.68
CA LEU A 101 -1.88 -3.67 0.09
C LEU A 101 -2.27 -2.22 -0.28
N LEU A 102 -2.31 -1.37 0.72
CA LEU A 102 -2.52 0.07 0.60
C LEU A 102 -1.27 0.78 1.10
N ASP A 103 -0.57 1.43 0.18
CA ASP A 103 0.58 2.25 0.50
C ASP A 103 0.46 3.63 -0.19
N MET A 104 0.72 4.71 0.55
CA MET A 104 0.64 6.09 0.06
C MET A 104 -0.68 6.45 -0.68
N VAL A 105 -1.83 6.00 -0.16
CA VAL A 105 -3.16 6.13 -0.81
C VAL A 105 -3.91 7.43 -0.50
N GLY A 106 -3.25 8.41 0.11
CA GLY A 106 -3.84 9.67 0.58
C GLY A 106 -3.36 10.92 -0.15
N GLY A 107 -2.31 10.84 -0.97
CA GLY A 107 -1.67 11.98 -1.62
C GLY A 107 -2.61 12.83 -2.49
N LYS A 108 -2.37 14.15 -2.52
CA LYS A 108 -3.05 15.07 -3.44
C LYS A 108 -2.76 14.72 -4.89
N ASN A 109 -3.82 14.55 -5.68
CA ASN A 109 -3.73 14.18 -7.10
C ASN A 109 -3.02 12.84 -7.36
N ALA A 110 -2.91 11.98 -6.33
CA ALA A 110 -2.29 10.68 -6.48
C ALA A 110 -2.94 9.87 -7.61
N LYS A 111 -2.10 9.13 -8.32
CA LYS A 111 -2.50 8.18 -9.35
C LYS A 111 -1.96 6.83 -8.96
N PHE A 112 -2.67 5.77 -9.32
CA PHE A 112 -2.30 4.39 -9.05
C PHE A 112 -2.14 3.70 -10.40
N ALA A 113 -0.90 3.36 -10.75
CA ALA A 113 -0.60 2.51 -11.89
C ALA A 113 -0.69 1.04 -11.49
N MET A 114 -0.75 0.17 -12.50
CA MET A 114 -0.67 -1.26 -12.32
C MET A 114 0.79 -1.65 -12.07
N ASP A 115 1.20 -1.72 -10.79
CA ASP A 115 2.51 -2.19 -10.32
C ASP A 115 2.97 -3.49 -10.99
N GLY A 116 4.26 -3.54 -11.33
CA GLY A 116 4.96 -4.67 -11.94
C GLY A 116 4.89 -5.93 -11.10
N THR A 117 5.14 -5.83 -9.79
CA THR A 117 5.16 -7.00 -8.89
C THR A 117 3.76 -7.63 -8.78
N SER A 118 2.75 -6.78 -8.68
CA SER A 118 1.33 -7.14 -8.67
C SER A 118 0.92 -7.79 -10.00
N ALA A 119 1.38 -7.27 -11.13
CA ALA A 119 1.10 -7.87 -12.44
C ALA A 119 1.79 -9.22 -12.63
N TYR A 120 2.95 -9.43 -12.03
CA TYR A 120 3.65 -10.71 -12.05
C TYR A 120 2.93 -11.77 -11.20
N TYR A 121 2.60 -11.44 -9.95
CA TYR A 121 2.03 -12.42 -9.01
C TYR A 121 0.51 -12.54 -9.05
N ALA A 122 -0.21 -11.45 -9.30
CA ALA A 122 -1.66 -11.36 -9.17
C ALA A 122 -2.35 -10.58 -10.32
N PRO A 123 -2.03 -10.85 -11.61
CA PRO A 123 -2.50 -10.06 -12.75
C PRO A 123 -4.03 -9.98 -12.86
N GLU A 124 -4.74 -11.07 -12.56
CA GLU A 124 -6.20 -11.11 -12.65
C GLU A 124 -6.88 -10.33 -11.52
N VAL A 125 -6.27 -10.33 -10.32
CA VAL A 125 -6.73 -9.52 -9.18
C VAL A 125 -6.55 -8.05 -9.50
N GLN A 126 -5.38 -7.66 -10.01
CA GLN A 126 -5.09 -6.27 -10.35
C GLN A 126 -6.03 -5.74 -11.44
N LYS A 127 -6.23 -6.51 -12.52
CA LYS A 127 -7.20 -6.16 -13.58
C LYS A 127 -8.62 -6.02 -13.03
N LYS A 128 -9.06 -6.94 -12.16
CA LYS A 128 -10.38 -6.89 -11.52
C LYS A 128 -10.57 -5.58 -10.75
N ILE A 129 -9.60 -5.22 -9.92
CA ILE A 129 -9.64 -4.02 -9.07
C ILE A 129 -9.67 -2.75 -9.91
N TRP A 130 -8.79 -2.62 -10.91
CA TRP A 130 -8.79 -1.46 -11.82
C TRP A 130 -10.08 -1.36 -12.65
N ASN A 131 -10.69 -2.49 -13.01
CA ASN A 131 -11.98 -2.48 -13.69
C ASN A 131 -13.11 -2.00 -12.77
N ILE A 132 -13.16 -2.45 -11.53
CA ILE A 132 -14.16 -2.01 -10.54
C ILE A 132 -13.97 -0.52 -10.23
N ALA A 133 -12.74 -0.05 -10.06
CA ALA A 133 -12.44 1.37 -9.88
C ALA A 133 -12.97 2.21 -11.05
N ALA A 134 -12.73 1.80 -12.29
CA ALA A 134 -13.22 2.48 -13.47
C ALA A 134 -14.76 2.47 -13.56
N GLN A 135 -15.41 1.34 -13.25
CA GLN A 135 -16.88 1.25 -13.19
C GLN A 135 -17.47 2.14 -12.09
N SER A 136 -16.70 2.39 -11.03
CA SER A 136 -17.06 3.27 -9.91
C SER A 136 -16.79 4.75 -10.19
N GLY A 137 -16.28 5.10 -11.39
CA GLY A 137 -15.97 6.47 -11.77
C GLY A 137 -14.60 6.98 -11.31
N TYR A 138 -13.71 6.10 -10.83
CA TYR A 138 -12.38 6.45 -10.31
C TYR A 138 -11.23 6.18 -11.29
N GLN A 139 -11.51 6.03 -12.59
CA GLN A 139 -10.48 5.81 -13.61
C GLN A 139 -9.43 6.92 -13.73
N SER A 140 -9.70 8.11 -13.18
CA SER A 140 -8.72 9.21 -13.12
C SER A 140 -7.67 9.01 -12.02
N PHE A 141 -7.99 8.19 -11.00
CA PHE A 141 -7.05 7.77 -9.95
C PHE A 141 -6.40 6.44 -10.35
N PHE A 142 -7.20 5.45 -10.77
CA PHE A 142 -6.72 4.12 -11.14
C PHE A 142 -6.39 4.04 -12.63
N ILE A 143 -5.12 4.29 -12.95
CA ILE A 143 -4.61 4.38 -14.32
C ILE A 143 -4.31 2.98 -14.84
N LYS A 144 -4.93 2.59 -15.96
CA LYS A 144 -4.65 1.32 -16.66
C LYS A 144 -3.34 1.39 -17.44
N GLN A 145 -2.26 1.65 -16.72
CA GLN A 145 -0.91 1.70 -17.22
C GLN A 145 -0.05 0.81 -16.34
N GLN A 146 0.72 -0.07 -16.97
CA GLN A 146 1.71 -0.89 -16.28
C GLN A 146 2.88 0.00 -15.83
N SER A 147 3.31 -0.14 -14.58
CA SER A 147 4.53 0.50 -14.07
C SER A 147 5.63 -0.54 -13.84
N GLU A 148 6.80 -0.07 -13.38
CA GLU A 148 7.92 -0.93 -12.99
C GLU A 148 7.56 -1.78 -11.76
N GLU A 149 8.40 -2.79 -11.48
CA GLU A 149 8.24 -3.63 -10.29
C GLU A 149 8.67 -2.87 -9.04
N ILE A 150 7.82 -2.86 -8.02
CA ILE A 150 8.16 -2.34 -6.69
C ILE A 150 8.33 -3.50 -5.71
N ILE A 151 9.38 -3.43 -4.89
CA ILE A 151 9.48 -4.26 -3.69
C ILE A 151 8.76 -3.53 -2.56
N ASP A 152 7.69 -4.13 -2.08
CA ASP A 152 6.88 -3.68 -0.94
C ASP A 152 6.32 -4.93 -0.23
N ASP A 153 5.53 -4.79 0.83
CA ASP A 153 5.01 -5.87 1.67
C ASP A 153 4.30 -6.97 0.85
N HIS A 154 3.61 -6.61 -0.24
CA HIS A 154 2.92 -7.56 -1.11
C HIS A 154 3.88 -8.53 -1.78
N PHE A 155 5.12 -8.11 -2.08
CA PHE A 155 6.13 -8.99 -2.66
C PHE A 155 6.39 -10.18 -1.74
N TYR A 156 6.56 -9.93 -0.44
CA TYR A 156 6.84 -10.98 0.55
C TYR A 156 5.62 -11.85 0.82
N VAL A 157 4.41 -11.26 0.85
CA VAL A 157 3.16 -12.03 0.96
C VAL A 157 2.98 -12.96 -0.23
N ASN A 158 3.19 -12.47 -1.46
CA ASN A 158 3.12 -13.29 -2.67
C ASN A 158 4.20 -14.39 -2.67
N ARG A 159 5.45 -14.02 -2.41
CA ARG A 159 6.61 -14.92 -2.48
C ARG A 159 6.57 -15.99 -1.40
N ASP A 160 6.25 -15.63 -0.16
CA ASP A 160 6.45 -16.52 1.00
C ASP A 160 5.13 -17.12 1.50
N ALA A 161 4.05 -16.34 1.58
CA ALA A 161 2.74 -16.84 2.03
C ALA A 161 1.90 -17.47 0.89
N LYS A 162 2.29 -17.24 -0.37
CA LYS A 162 1.57 -17.72 -1.58
C LYS A 162 0.13 -17.23 -1.66
N ILE A 163 -0.14 -16.04 -1.09
CA ILE A 163 -1.42 -15.35 -1.21
C ILE A 163 -1.26 -14.31 -2.33
N PRO A 164 -2.02 -14.39 -3.44
CA PRO A 164 -1.98 -13.39 -4.49
C PRO A 164 -2.32 -12.03 -3.90
N MET A 165 -1.39 -11.08 -3.88
CA MET A 165 -1.59 -9.76 -3.32
C MET A 165 -1.18 -8.70 -4.34
N ILE A 166 -2.04 -7.70 -4.53
CA ILE A 166 -1.69 -6.52 -5.30
C ILE A 166 -1.34 -5.38 -4.36
N ASP A 167 -0.72 -4.36 -4.92
CA ASP A 167 -0.42 -3.11 -4.25
C ASP A 167 -1.13 -1.94 -4.97
N ILE A 168 -1.76 -1.08 -4.17
CA ILE A 168 -2.34 0.19 -4.59
C ILE A 168 -1.44 1.27 -3.99
N ILE A 169 -0.49 1.72 -4.80
CA ILE A 169 0.57 2.64 -4.42
C ILE A 169 0.66 3.82 -5.36
N GLU A 170 0.93 5.00 -4.80
CA GLU A 170 1.04 6.24 -5.56
C GLU A 170 2.16 6.13 -6.62
N TRP A 171 1.80 6.49 -7.84
CA TRP A 171 2.67 6.45 -9.02
C TRP A 171 2.76 7.84 -9.64
N GLU A 172 3.97 8.39 -9.66
CA GLU A 172 4.29 9.68 -10.27
C GLU A 172 5.44 9.52 -11.27
N PRO A 173 5.18 9.43 -12.58
CA PRO A 173 6.23 9.18 -13.57
C PRO A 173 7.00 10.43 -14.02
N SER A 174 6.76 11.60 -13.43
CA SER A 174 7.14 12.89 -14.06
C SER A 174 8.60 13.31 -13.91
N ASP A 175 9.42 12.72 -13.03
CA ASP A 175 10.79 13.19 -12.79
C ASP A 175 11.84 12.10 -12.53
N GLY A 176 11.52 10.83 -12.80
CA GLY A 176 12.42 9.70 -12.57
C GLY A 176 12.44 9.19 -11.13
N SER A 177 11.75 9.86 -10.20
CA SER A 177 11.20 9.21 -9.01
C SER A 177 10.00 8.37 -9.43
N TYR A 178 9.78 7.23 -8.77
CA TYR A 178 8.55 6.47 -8.91
C TYR A 178 7.43 7.04 -8.00
N PHE A 179 7.84 7.61 -6.87
CA PHE A 179 6.96 8.07 -5.79
C PHE A 179 6.77 9.59 -5.80
N SER A 180 5.72 10.02 -5.10
CA SER A 180 5.39 11.43 -4.87
C SER A 180 6.58 12.24 -4.36
N PRO A 181 6.72 13.54 -4.72
CA PRO A 181 7.77 14.40 -4.18
C PRO A 181 7.77 14.53 -2.64
N THR A 182 6.71 14.09 -1.97
CA THR A 182 6.64 14.07 -0.50
C THR A 182 7.26 12.83 0.13
N TRP A 183 7.50 11.76 -0.64
CA TRP A 183 8.00 10.46 -0.16
C TRP A 183 9.34 10.55 0.57
N HIS A 184 9.39 10.01 1.79
CA HIS A 184 10.49 10.17 2.76
C HIS A 184 10.97 11.62 2.94
N THR A 185 10.04 12.58 2.94
CA THR A 185 10.34 13.98 3.23
C THR A 185 9.53 14.53 4.40
N HIS A 186 9.96 15.66 4.94
CA HIS A 186 9.17 16.42 5.92
C HIS A 186 7.85 16.95 5.36
N ASP A 187 7.67 16.92 4.04
CA ASP A 187 6.41 17.29 3.38
C ASP A 187 5.39 16.13 3.40
N ASP A 188 5.76 14.92 3.81
CA ASP A 188 4.77 13.87 4.09
C ASP A 188 4.02 14.11 5.40
N ASN A 189 3.11 15.08 5.36
CA ASN A 189 2.28 15.52 6.47
C ASN A 189 0.84 15.77 6.01
N LEU A 190 -0.07 16.05 6.96
CA LEU A 190 -1.50 16.23 6.68
C LEU A 190 -1.82 17.33 5.65
N ALA A 191 -0.92 18.28 5.42
CA ALA A 191 -1.15 19.32 4.43
C ALA A 191 -1.19 18.75 3.00
N ASN A 192 -0.60 17.57 2.74
CA ASN A 192 -0.53 16.94 1.43
C ASN A 192 -1.50 15.77 1.23
N ILE A 193 -2.41 15.56 2.19
CA ILE A 193 -3.47 14.56 2.09
C ILE A 193 -4.73 15.16 1.43
N ASP A 194 -5.36 14.40 0.53
CA ASP A 194 -6.65 14.71 -0.07
C ASP A 194 -7.70 13.65 0.26
N LYS A 195 -8.81 14.11 0.84
CA LYS A 195 -9.96 13.26 1.16
C LYS A 195 -10.60 12.64 -0.08
N ASN A 196 -10.46 13.26 -1.25
CA ASN A 196 -10.96 12.71 -2.51
C ASN A 196 -10.16 11.48 -2.94
N THR A 197 -8.84 11.49 -2.75
CA THR A 197 -7.97 10.33 -3.00
C THR A 197 -8.34 9.19 -2.07
N LEU A 198 -8.40 9.46 -0.75
CA LEU A 198 -8.81 8.47 0.25
C LEU A 198 -10.20 7.88 -0.07
N ARG A 199 -11.14 8.72 -0.51
CA ARG A 199 -12.48 8.28 -0.91
C ARG A 199 -12.45 7.40 -2.16
N ALA A 200 -11.64 7.73 -3.17
CA ALA A 200 -11.53 6.94 -4.39
C ALA A 200 -11.02 5.52 -4.10
N VAL A 201 -10.03 5.40 -3.22
CA VAL A 201 -9.49 4.10 -2.79
C VAL A 201 -10.50 3.36 -1.90
N GLY A 202 -10.98 3.98 -0.82
CA GLY A 202 -11.93 3.34 0.10
C GLY A 202 -13.23 2.89 -0.57
N GLN A 203 -13.79 3.71 -1.47
CA GLN A 203 -15.03 3.35 -2.18
C GLN A 203 -14.80 2.23 -3.20
N THR A 204 -13.66 2.22 -3.90
CA THR A 204 -13.26 1.09 -4.75
C THR A 204 -13.20 -0.21 -3.95
N LEU A 205 -12.58 -0.19 -2.77
CA LEU A 205 -12.47 -1.36 -1.89
C LEU A 205 -13.83 -1.85 -1.39
N LEU A 206 -14.73 -0.96 -0.97
CA LEU A 206 -16.10 -1.35 -0.61
C LEU A 206 -16.80 -2.04 -1.80
N ASN A 207 -16.71 -1.45 -2.99
CA ASN A 207 -17.34 -2.02 -4.18
C ASN A 207 -16.74 -3.38 -4.57
N ILE A 208 -15.46 -3.61 -4.33
CA ILE A 208 -14.83 -4.93 -4.49
C ILE A 208 -15.42 -5.93 -3.50
N LEU A 209 -15.40 -5.58 -2.20
CA LEU A 209 -15.84 -6.47 -1.14
C LEU A 209 -17.31 -6.90 -1.27
N PHE A 210 -18.19 -5.98 -1.67
CA PHE A 210 -19.62 -6.29 -1.88
C PHE A 210 -19.92 -7.03 -3.19
N ASN A 211 -18.93 -7.15 -4.09
CA ASN A 211 -19.04 -7.89 -5.35
C ASN A 211 -18.38 -9.28 -5.29
N GLU A 212 -17.85 -9.69 -4.13
CA GLU A 212 -17.47 -11.09 -3.85
C GLU A 212 -18.67 -11.92 -3.35
#